data_AF-A0A7K2A7S6-F1
#
_entry.id   AF-A0A7K2A7S6-F1
#
_cell.length_a   1.000
_cell.length_b   1.000
_cell.length_c   1.000
_cell.angle_alpha   90.00
_cell.angle_beta   90.00
_cell.angle_gamma   90.00
#
_symmetry.space_group_name_H-M   'P 1'
#
loop_
_entity.id
_entity.type
_entity.pdbx_description
1 polymer ?
#
loop_
_entity_poly.entity_id
_entity_poly.type
_entity_poly.pdbx_seq_one_letter_code
_entity_poly.pdbx_strand_id
1 'polypeptide(L)'
;MTARKRQAWNYTPDLPLRSAPFLHWPLRPVAIARHLVKTWRPLTSRVVMLVVAFALWEWFRPSLAEAESLRLGWILEIWIRNVVLVTVVAGGLHLFLQRYRVQGDGLRYDGRPLTKNKSLFLFNDQVKDNMFLTLLPAMVAATVWESLGWWAYANGIIRHWSFSDNPVWFVVLLGLVPIWSVLYFGAGHWLLHRRLMYKHVHSWHHRNMNIGPWSGLSMHPLEQVILYSDLVLLLILPSSGVHMLFALMHHTIGAPMSHTGYDAVQLPARQRFELGDFHHQLHHRFIECNYGGLESPLDEMIGAFHDGTAEGDQMVTERLSRLSASRRAES
;
A
#
# COMPACT_ATOMS: atom_id res chain seq x y z
N MET A 1 4.04 -7.20 43.71
CA MET A 1 3.63 -6.35 42.57
C MET A 1 3.84 -7.14 41.29
N THR A 2 2.78 -7.73 40.74
CA THR A 2 2.83 -8.37 39.42
C THR A 2 3.17 -7.29 38.38
N ALA A 3 4.27 -7.48 37.66
CA ALA A 3 4.64 -6.59 36.56
C ALA A 3 3.45 -6.53 35.59
N ARG A 4 2.78 -5.36 35.52
CA ARG A 4 1.67 -5.14 34.61
C ARG A 4 2.18 -5.43 33.20
N LYS A 5 1.75 -6.56 32.60
CA LYS A 5 2.11 -6.94 31.23
C LYS A 5 1.81 -5.71 30.37
N ARG A 6 2.85 -5.07 29.82
CA ARG A 6 2.68 -3.87 29.00
C ARG A 6 1.77 -4.27 27.84
N GLN A 7 0.64 -3.58 27.69
CA GLN A 7 -0.29 -3.84 26.58
C GLN A 7 0.49 -3.66 25.28
N ALA A 8 0.49 -4.70 24.43
CA ALA A 8 1.33 -4.73 23.23
C ALA A 8 0.93 -3.66 22.20
N TRP A 9 -0.37 -3.34 22.18
CA TRP A 9 -1.00 -2.36 21.30
C TRP A 9 -1.77 -1.34 22.14
N ASN A 10 -1.76 -0.08 21.72
CA ASN A 10 -2.58 0.97 22.30
C ASN A 10 -4.03 0.89 21.77
N TYR A 11 -4.20 0.55 20.50
CA TYR A 11 -5.50 0.30 19.87
C TYR A 11 -5.42 -0.95 18.99
N THR A 12 -6.50 -1.72 18.99
CA THR A 12 -6.74 -2.78 18.01
C THR A 12 -8.14 -2.58 17.43
N PRO A 13 -8.36 -2.88 16.14
CA PRO A 13 -9.72 -3.04 15.62
C PRO A 13 -10.40 -4.26 16.27
N ASP A 14 -11.62 -4.57 15.85
CA ASP A 14 -12.30 -5.80 16.28
C ASP A 14 -11.48 -7.03 15.86
N LEU A 15 -11.12 -7.85 16.85
CA LEU A 15 -10.35 -9.09 16.66
C LEU A 15 -11.24 -10.33 16.88
N PRO A 16 -10.94 -11.46 16.22
CA PRO A 16 -9.86 -11.68 15.26
C PRO A 16 -10.11 -10.98 13.91
N LEU A 17 -9.04 -10.50 13.27
CA LEU A 17 -9.09 -10.06 11.89
C LEU A 17 -9.55 -11.20 10.99
N ARG A 18 -10.24 -10.86 9.90
CA ARG A 18 -10.73 -11.81 8.92
C ARG A 18 -10.35 -11.37 7.53
N SER A 19 -9.87 -12.31 6.73
CA SER A 19 -9.69 -12.07 5.30
C SER A 19 -11.05 -11.93 4.61
N ALA A 20 -11.01 -11.47 3.36
CA ALA A 20 -12.21 -11.16 2.61
C ALA A 20 -13.11 -12.40 2.40
N PRO A 21 -14.44 -12.25 2.51
CA PRO A 21 -15.38 -13.38 2.46
C PRO A 21 -15.37 -14.16 1.15
N PHE A 22 -14.85 -13.59 0.06
CA PHE A 22 -14.71 -14.28 -1.23
C PHE A 22 -13.52 -15.26 -1.28
N LEU A 23 -12.69 -15.30 -0.24
CA LEU A 23 -11.59 -16.26 -0.09
C LEU A 23 -12.02 -17.55 0.63
N HIS A 24 -13.21 -17.55 1.26
CA HIS A 24 -13.70 -18.66 2.09
C HIS A 24 -14.67 -19.57 1.35
N TRP A 25 -14.50 -20.88 1.55
CA TRP A 25 -15.46 -21.91 1.09
C TRP A 25 -16.31 -22.45 2.26
N PRO A 26 -17.62 -22.68 2.08
CA PRO A 26 -18.42 -22.38 0.90
C PRO A 26 -18.62 -20.88 0.71
N LEU A 27 -18.73 -20.45 -0.55
CA LEU A 27 -18.98 -19.04 -0.88
C LEU A 27 -20.26 -18.56 -0.20
N ARG A 28 -20.21 -17.35 0.37
CA ARG A 28 -21.34 -16.71 1.06
C ARG A 28 -21.73 -15.44 0.29
N PRO A 29 -22.60 -15.51 -0.73
CA PRO A 29 -22.87 -14.39 -1.65
C PRO A 29 -23.26 -13.10 -0.93
N VAL A 30 -24.06 -13.19 0.14
CA VAL A 30 -24.48 -12.03 0.93
C VAL A 30 -23.30 -11.37 1.65
N ALA A 31 -22.37 -12.15 2.20
CA ALA A 31 -21.17 -11.62 2.86
C ALA A 31 -20.23 -10.96 1.84
N ILE A 32 -20.05 -11.59 0.67
CA ILE A 32 -19.28 -11.04 -0.45
C ILE A 32 -19.86 -9.72 -0.92
N ALA A 33 -21.16 -9.65 -1.16
CA ALA A 33 -21.83 -8.42 -1.58
C ALA A 33 -21.68 -7.30 -0.53
N ARG A 34 -21.85 -7.60 0.76
CA ARG A 34 -21.63 -6.62 1.84
C ARG A 34 -20.19 -6.11 1.89
N HIS A 35 -19.21 -6.99 1.69
CA HIS A 35 -17.79 -6.63 1.65
C HIS A 35 -17.47 -5.72 0.47
N LEU A 36 -17.95 -6.06 -0.72
CA LEU A 36 -17.80 -5.21 -1.91
C LEU A 36 -18.47 -3.85 -1.69
N VAL A 37 -19.72 -3.81 -1.22
CA VAL A 37 -20.40 -2.55 -0.90
C VAL A 37 -19.60 -1.74 0.13
N LYS A 38 -19.06 -2.37 1.19
CA LYS A 38 -18.25 -1.69 2.21
C LYS A 38 -17.00 -1.04 1.60
N THR A 39 -16.24 -1.79 0.82
CA THR A 39 -14.97 -1.33 0.25
C THR A 39 -15.12 -0.23 -0.80
N TRP A 40 -16.32 -0.12 -1.40
CA TRP A 40 -16.68 0.92 -2.37
C TRP A 40 -17.57 2.04 -1.78
N ARG A 41 -17.74 2.12 -0.45
CA ARG A 41 -18.46 3.24 0.18
C ARG A 41 -17.72 4.56 -0.06
N PRO A 42 -18.44 5.70 -0.11
CA PRO A 42 -17.81 7.00 0.04
C PRO A 42 -16.95 7.04 1.30
N LEU A 43 -15.85 7.80 1.28
CA LEU A 43 -14.92 7.93 2.40
C LEU A 43 -14.08 6.66 2.70
N THR A 44 -13.82 5.84 1.67
CA THR A 44 -12.74 4.84 1.71
C THR A 44 -11.54 5.29 0.87
N SER A 45 -10.35 4.77 1.20
CA SER A 45 -9.14 5.01 0.41
C SER A 45 -9.32 4.66 -1.07
N ARG A 46 -10.02 3.56 -1.38
CA ARG A 46 -10.29 3.11 -2.76
C ARG A 46 -11.05 4.14 -3.58
N VAL A 47 -12.12 4.72 -3.02
CA VAL A 47 -12.89 5.75 -3.72
C VAL A 47 -12.07 7.04 -3.89
N VAL A 48 -11.28 7.42 -2.89
CA VAL A 48 -10.37 8.58 -3.01
C VAL A 48 -9.36 8.36 -4.14
N MET A 49 -8.74 7.18 -4.21
CA MET A 49 -7.80 6.82 -5.28
C MET A 49 -8.45 6.87 -6.66
N LEU A 50 -9.70 6.41 -6.78
CA LEU A 50 -10.43 6.46 -8.04
C LEU A 50 -10.74 7.90 -8.45
N VAL A 51 -11.23 8.72 -7.52
CA VAL A 51 -11.53 10.15 -7.78
C VAL A 51 -10.27 10.89 -8.19
N VAL A 52 -9.16 10.65 -7.49
CA VAL A 52 -7.85 11.22 -7.86
C VAL A 52 -7.44 10.73 -9.25
N ALA A 53 -7.58 9.45 -9.58
CA ALA A 53 -7.24 8.94 -10.91
C ALA A 53 -8.05 9.62 -12.03
N PHE A 54 -9.36 9.85 -11.84
CA PHE A 54 -10.16 10.62 -12.79
C PHE A 54 -9.73 12.08 -12.88
N ALA A 55 -9.41 12.73 -11.76
CA ALA A 55 -8.91 14.10 -11.74
C ALA A 55 -7.57 14.24 -12.47
N LEU A 56 -6.65 13.32 -12.22
CA LEU A 56 -5.35 13.25 -12.91
C LEU A 56 -5.54 12.98 -14.39
N TRP A 57 -6.45 12.09 -14.75
CA TRP A 57 -6.79 11.81 -16.14
C TRP A 57 -7.32 13.08 -16.80
N GLU A 58 -8.28 13.78 -16.22
CA GLU A 58 -8.92 14.94 -16.84
C GLU A 58 -7.97 16.14 -17.01
N TRP A 59 -7.17 16.44 -15.97
CA TRP A 59 -6.45 17.72 -15.91
C TRP A 59 -4.93 17.63 -15.96
N PHE A 60 -4.35 16.45 -15.72
CA PHE A 60 -2.90 16.33 -15.49
C PHE A 60 -2.24 15.14 -16.22
N ARG A 61 -2.82 14.70 -17.34
CA ARG A 61 -2.21 13.75 -18.27
C ARG A 61 -1.56 14.48 -19.43
N PRO A 62 -0.46 13.95 -20.01
CA PRO A 62 0.00 14.43 -21.32
C PRO A 62 -1.05 14.10 -22.39
N SER A 63 -1.07 14.87 -23.48
CA SER A 63 -1.79 14.43 -24.67
C SER A 63 -1.13 13.20 -25.27
N LEU A 64 -1.90 12.35 -25.96
CA LEU A 64 -1.31 11.19 -26.64
C LEU A 64 -0.28 11.60 -27.70
N ALA A 65 -0.50 12.72 -28.40
CA ALA A 65 0.45 13.27 -29.36
C ALA A 65 1.79 13.66 -28.71
N GLU A 66 1.77 14.28 -27.53
CA GLU A 66 3.00 14.60 -26.80
C GLU A 66 3.72 13.33 -26.30
N ALA A 67 2.95 12.33 -25.88
CA ALA A 67 3.45 11.08 -25.34
C ALA A 67 4.01 10.11 -26.41
N GLU A 68 3.85 10.39 -27.71
CA GLU A 68 4.48 9.61 -28.80
C GLU A 68 6.01 9.56 -28.64
N SER A 69 6.61 10.62 -28.10
CA SER A 69 8.04 10.72 -27.80
C SER A 69 8.28 11.04 -26.33
N LEU A 70 9.21 10.31 -25.70
CA LEU A 70 9.64 10.60 -24.34
C LEU A 70 10.39 11.93 -24.30
N ARG A 71 9.83 12.92 -23.61
CA ARG A 71 10.43 14.25 -23.46
C ARG A 71 10.48 14.65 -22.00
N LEU A 72 11.60 15.25 -21.59
CA LEU A 72 11.80 15.66 -20.20
C LEU A 72 10.74 16.65 -19.69
N GLY A 73 10.13 17.47 -20.57
CA GLY A 73 9.11 18.45 -20.19
C GLY A 73 7.90 17.82 -19.49
N TRP A 74 7.11 17.02 -20.23
CA TRP A 74 5.90 16.40 -19.68
C TRP A 74 6.22 15.32 -18.62
N ILE A 75 7.39 14.66 -18.71
CA ILE A 75 7.85 13.73 -17.67
C ILE A 75 8.10 14.46 -16.35
N LEU A 76 8.70 15.65 -16.41
CA LEU A 76 8.94 16.48 -15.22
C LEU A 76 7.64 17.02 -14.64
N GLU A 77 6.66 17.37 -15.47
CA GLU A 77 5.32 17.77 -15.02
C GLU A 77 4.64 16.64 -14.23
N ILE A 78 4.69 15.40 -14.73
CA ILE A 78 4.21 14.21 -14.01
C ILE A 78 4.96 14.04 -12.68
N TRP A 79 6.28 14.21 -12.67
CA TRP A 79 7.07 14.07 -11.45
C TRP A 79 6.69 15.11 -10.39
N ILE A 80 6.62 16.40 -10.77
CA ILE A 80 6.21 17.50 -9.89
C ILE A 80 4.82 17.21 -9.32
N ARG A 81 3.88 16.82 -10.18
CA ARG A 81 2.52 16.47 -9.80
C ARG A 81 2.48 15.31 -8.80
N ASN A 82 3.24 14.24 -9.03
CA ASN A 82 3.31 13.09 -8.13
C ASN A 82 3.92 13.47 -6.77
N VAL A 83 4.99 14.28 -6.77
CA VAL A 83 5.59 14.83 -5.54
C VAL A 83 4.59 15.69 -4.76
N VAL A 84 3.87 16.59 -5.43
CA VAL A 84 2.83 17.43 -4.80
C VAL A 84 1.74 16.56 -4.21
N LEU A 85 1.21 15.60 -4.98
CA LEU A 85 0.14 14.71 -4.56
C LEU A 85 0.52 13.89 -3.32
N VAL A 86 1.66 13.20 -3.35
CA VAL A 86 2.11 12.40 -2.20
C VAL A 86 2.42 13.28 -0.99
N THR A 87 2.93 14.50 -1.21
CA THR A 87 3.18 15.46 -0.12
C THR A 87 1.90 15.90 0.55
N VAL A 88 0.85 16.20 -0.23
CA VAL A 88 -0.46 16.57 0.32
C VAL A 88 -1.04 15.42 1.13
N VAL A 89 -1.01 14.19 0.60
CA VAL A 89 -1.60 13.02 1.29
C VAL A 89 -0.75 12.58 2.48
N ALA A 90 0.50 12.16 2.25
CA ALA A 90 1.36 11.65 3.31
C ALA A 90 1.75 12.75 4.31
N GLY A 91 2.08 13.95 3.83
CA GLY A 91 2.42 15.10 4.66
C GLY A 91 1.21 15.61 5.45
N GLY A 92 0.04 15.72 4.82
CA GLY A 92 -1.20 16.11 5.50
C GLY A 92 -1.57 15.14 6.61
N LEU A 93 -1.58 13.83 6.31
CA LEU A 93 -1.82 12.78 7.30
C LEU A 93 -0.78 12.80 8.41
N HIS A 94 0.51 13.00 8.08
CA HIS A 94 1.58 13.05 9.08
C HIS A 94 1.42 14.25 10.01
N LEU A 95 1.13 15.43 9.45
CA LEU A 95 0.91 16.64 10.24
C LEU A 95 -0.29 16.45 11.17
N PHE A 96 -1.41 15.97 10.64
CA PHE A 96 -2.65 15.78 11.40
C PHE A 96 -2.52 14.71 12.50
N LEU A 97 -2.06 13.50 12.15
CA LEU A 97 -2.06 12.33 13.04
C LEU A 97 -0.81 12.23 13.92
N GLN A 98 0.37 12.57 13.39
CA GLN A 98 1.65 12.29 14.07
C GLN A 98 2.24 13.55 14.73
N ARG A 99 2.27 14.68 14.02
CA ARG A 99 2.90 15.92 14.51
C ARG A 99 2.02 16.72 15.46
N TYR A 100 0.81 17.05 15.03
CA TYR A 100 -0.14 17.86 15.80
C TYR A 100 -1.09 17.01 16.65
N ARG A 101 -1.21 15.71 16.34
CA ARG A 101 -2.08 14.75 17.05
C ARG A 101 -3.50 15.29 17.25
N VAL A 102 -4.09 15.83 16.18
CA VAL A 102 -5.37 16.57 16.24
C VAL A 102 -6.50 15.73 16.85
N GLN A 103 -6.54 14.43 16.57
CA GLN A 103 -7.52 13.49 17.15
C GLN A 103 -7.02 12.70 18.36
N GLY A 104 -5.84 13.04 18.90
CA GLY A 104 -5.17 12.27 19.95
C GLY A 104 -4.73 10.87 19.49
N ASP A 105 -4.38 10.00 20.46
CA ASP A 105 -3.86 8.65 20.21
C ASP A 105 -4.93 7.55 20.33
N GLY A 106 -6.23 7.89 20.43
CA GLY A 106 -7.31 6.92 20.71
C GLY A 106 -7.53 5.84 19.65
N LEU A 107 -7.13 6.11 18.40
CA LEU A 107 -7.16 5.15 17.28
C LEU A 107 -5.76 4.71 16.84
N ARG A 108 -4.72 5.05 17.61
CA ARG A 108 -3.33 4.76 17.27
C ARG A 108 -2.99 3.33 17.65
N TYR A 109 -2.51 2.53 16.70
CA TYR A 109 -2.19 1.13 16.98
C TYR A 109 -1.06 1.00 18.00
N ASP A 110 0.07 1.66 17.75
CA ASP A 110 1.26 1.60 18.59
C ASP A 110 1.55 2.97 19.21
N GLY A 111 1.43 3.05 20.55
CA GLY A 111 1.66 4.28 21.31
C GLY A 111 3.12 4.75 21.35
N ARG A 112 4.08 3.95 20.87
CA ARG A 112 5.49 4.36 20.77
C ARG A 112 5.63 5.52 19.78
N PRO A 113 6.57 6.45 20.00
CA PRO A 113 6.88 7.47 19.02
C PRO A 113 7.60 6.88 17.79
N LEU A 114 7.59 7.63 16.68
CA LEU A 114 8.47 7.35 15.54
C LEU A 114 9.93 7.55 15.95
N THR A 115 10.82 6.75 15.39
CA THR A 115 12.20 6.62 15.85
C THR A 115 13.05 7.86 15.54
N LYS A 116 13.82 8.32 16.53
CA LYS A 116 14.78 9.43 16.42
C LYS A 116 16.11 9.07 17.08
N ASN A 117 17.18 9.74 16.67
CA ASN A 117 18.55 9.58 17.16
C ASN A 117 19.06 8.13 17.06
N LYS A 118 18.84 7.49 15.91
CA LYS A 118 19.29 6.12 15.63
C LYS A 118 20.00 6.04 14.28
N SER A 119 21.23 5.54 14.27
CA SER A 119 22.06 5.31 13.08
C SER A 119 21.52 4.28 12.08
N LEU A 120 20.43 3.60 12.43
CA LEU A 120 19.65 2.78 11.51
C LEU A 120 19.11 3.60 10.32
N PHE A 121 18.85 4.89 10.54
CA PHE A 121 18.34 5.85 9.55
C PHE A 121 19.47 6.77 9.05
N LEU A 122 19.49 7.05 7.74
CA LEU A 122 20.43 7.92 7.04
C LEU A 122 20.58 9.30 7.71
N PHE A 123 19.47 9.90 8.13
CA PHE A 123 19.43 11.20 8.82
C PHE A 123 19.30 11.07 10.35
N ASN A 124 19.51 9.86 10.89
CA ASN A 124 19.23 9.51 12.27
C ASN A 124 17.77 9.76 12.73
N ASP A 125 16.84 9.99 11.80
CA ASP A 125 15.44 10.31 12.05
C ASP A 125 14.56 9.60 11.03
N GLN A 126 13.67 8.75 11.51
CA GLN A 126 12.79 7.93 10.70
C GLN A 126 11.94 8.77 9.73
N VAL A 127 11.42 9.91 10.17
CA VAL A 127 10.54 10.74 9.34
C VAL A 127 11.33 11.35 8.19
N LYS A 128 12.53 11.85 8.44
CA LYS A 128 13.39 12.45 7.40
C LYS A 128 13.81 11.44 6.35
N ASP A 129 14.23 10.25 6.79
CA ASP A 129 14.56 9.14 5.89
C ASP A 129 13.38 8.76 5.01
N ASN A 130 12.21 8.60 5.64
CA ASN A 130 11.00 8.20 4.95
C ASN A 130 10.53 9.25 3.95
N MET A 131 10.62 10.53 4.29
CA MET A 131 10.35 11.63 3.37
C MET A 131 11.32 11.60 2.19
N PHE A 132 12.62 11.42 2.42
CA PHE A 132 13.60 11.35 1.33
C PHE A 132 13.32 10.19 0.39
N LEU A 133 13.12 8.97 0.92
CA LEU A 133 12.83 7.78 0.11
C LEU A 133 11.48 7.85 -0.62
N THR A 134 10.48 8.50 -0.01
CA THR A 134 9.18 8.72 -0.67
C THR A 134 9.29 9.79 -1.76
N LEU A 135 9.79 10.97 -1.44
CA LEU A 135 9.73 12.13 -2.33
C LEU A 135 10.68 12.03 -3.52
N LEU A 136 11.77 11.27 -3.40
CA LEU A 136 12.75 11.14 -4.48
C LEU A 136 12.65 9.77 -5.19
N PRO A 137 13.20 8.65 -4.68
CA PRO A 137 13.23 7.42 -5.45
C PRO A 137 11.83 6.85 -5.73
N ALA A 138 10.86 6.94 -4.80
CA ALA A 138 9.51 6.47 -5.07
C ALA A 138 8.82 7.30 -6.17
N MET A 139 8.91 8.63 -6.11
CA MET A 139 8.29 9.49 -7.12
C MET A 139 8.98 9.40 -8.48
N VAL A 140 10.30 9.19 -8.51
CA VAL A 140 11.01 8.88 -9.76
C VAL A 140 10.51 7.57 -10.36
N ALA A 141 10.42 6.49 -9.56
CA ALA A 141 9.92 5.20 -10.05
C ALA A 141 8.47 5.28 -10.55
N ALA A 142 7.57 5.93 -9.79
CA ALA A 142 6.18 6.15 -10.19
C ALA A 142 6.09 6.92 -11.52
N THR A 143 6.87 8.00 -11.64
CA THR A 143 6.91 8.84 -12.86
C THR A 143 7.40 8.06 -14.06
N VAL A 144 8.45 7.24 -13.91
CA VAL A 144 8.97 6.41 -15.00
C VAL A 144 7.89 5.44 -15.47
N TRP A 145 7.26 4.72 -14.56
CA TRP A 145 6.21 3.75 -14.91
C TRP A 145 5.00 4.40 -15.56
N GLU A 146 4.55 5.53 -15.04
CA GLU A 146 3.45 6.29 -15.65
C GLU A 146 3.81 6.82 -17.05
N SER A 147 5.02 7.37 -17.19
CA SER A 147 5.49 7.92 -18.48
C SER A 147 5.61 6.83 -19.54
N LEU A 148 6.13 5.67 -19.17
CA LEU A 148 6.19 4.50 -20.05
C LEU A 148 4.79 4.02 -20.43
N GLY A 149 3.82 4.07 -19.50
CA GLY A 149 2.44 3.73 -19.79
C GLY A 149 1.78 4.69 -20.79
N TRP A 150 1.94 6.00 -20.62
CA TRP A 150 1.45 6.99 -21.60
C TRP A 150 2.11 6.83 -22.96
N TRP A 151 3.42 6.63 -22.99
CA TRP A 151 4.16 6.36 -24.22
C TRP A 151 3.68 5.09 -24.91
N ALA A 152 3.40 4.03 -24.15
CA ALA A 152 2.90 2.78 -24.67
C ALA A 152 1.46 2.90 -25.24
N TYR A 153 0.60 3.73 -24.63
CA TYR A 153 -0.70 4.06 -25.21
C TYR A 153 -0.56 4.85 -26.52
N ALA A 154 0.28 5.88 -26.53
CA ALA A 154 0.49 6.75 -27.69
C ALA A 154 1.05 5.98 -28.90
N ASN A 155 1.91 5.00 -28.66
CA ASN A 155 2.55 4.18 -29.70
C ASN A 155 1.79 2.87 -30.01
N GLY A 156 0.59 2.69 -29.47
CA GLY A 156 -0.25 1.52 -29.75
C GLY A 156 0.29 0.18 -29.21
N ILE A 157 1.24 0.21 -28.26
CA ILE A 157 1.76 -0.97 -27.57
C ILE A 157 0.70 -1.50 -26.59
N ILE A 158 0.08 -0.60 -25.83
CA ILE A 158 -1.11 -0.92 -25.04
C ILE A 158 -2.35 -0.59 -25.87
N ARG A 159 -3.33 -1.50 -25.87
CA ARG A 159 -4.62 -1.24 -26.51
C ARG A 159 -5.42 -0.21 -25.70
N HIS A 160 -5.41 1.04 -26.15
CA HIS A 160 -6.19 2.11 -25.53
C HIS A 160 -7.68 1.97 -25.86
N TRP A 161 -8.50 1.64 -24.86
CA TRP A 161 -9.96 1.66 -24.91
C TRP A 161 -10.50 2.72 -23.95
N SER A 162 -11.30 3.62 -24.49
CA SER A 162 -12.09 4.58 -23.74
C SER A 162 -13.42 3.97 -23.27
N PHE A 163 -14.16 4.73 -22.47
CA PHE A 163 -15.50 4.32 -22.05
C PHE A 163 -16.44 4.05 -23.24
N SER A 164 -16.36 4.85 -24.31
CA SER A 164 -17.23 4.68 -25.49
C SER A 164 -16.93 3.43 -26.30
N ASP A 165 -15.70 2.90 -26.22
CA ASP A 165 -15.33 1.68 -26.97
C ASP A 165 -15.98 0.43 -26.37
N ASN A 166 -16.01 0.34 -25.03
CA ASN A 166 -16.65 -0.75 -24.32
C ASN A 166 -17.01 -0.35 -22.88
N PRO A 167 -18.22 0.22 -22.65
CA PRO A 167 -18.64 0.69 -21.33
C PRO A 167 -18.63 -0.41 -20.26
N VAL A 168 -19.02 -1.63 -20.63
CA VAL A 168 -19.09 -2.77 -19.71
C VAL A 168 -17.69 -3.17 -19.27
N TRP A 169 -16.78 -3.35 -20.21
CA TRP A 169 -15.38 -3.70 -19.90
C TRP A 169 -14.68 -2.62 -19.09
N PHE A 170 -14.93 -1.34 -19.39
CA PHE A 170 -14.39 -0.22 -18.62
C PHE A 170 -14.79 -0.35 -17.14
N VAL A 171 -16.07 -0.56 -16.85
CA VAL A 171 -16.53 -0.71 -15.46
C VAL A 171 -16.00 -1.99 -14.81
N VAL A 172 -15.94 -3.11 -15.54
CA VAL A 172 -15.37 -4.36 -15.04
C VAL A 172 -13.90 -4.18 -14.66
N LEU A 173 -13.11 -3.52 -15.51
CA LEU A 173 -11.69 -3.32 -15.26
C LEU A 173 -11.43 -2.38 -14.08
N LEU A 174 -12.29 -1.36 -13.85
CA LEU A 174 -12.25 -0.58 -12.59
C LEU A 174 -12.42 -1.46 -11.35
N GLY A 175 -13.25 -2.51 -11.43
CA GLY A 175 -13.42 -3.48 -10.35
C GLY A 175 -12.24 -4.45 -10.19
N LEU A 176 -11.58 -4.80 -11.30
CA LEU A 176 -10.46 -5.74 -11.30
C LEU A 176 -9.13 -5.11 -10.86
N VAL A 177 -8.91 -3.81 -11.12
CA VAL A 177 -7.66 -3.12 -10.76
C VAL A 177 -7.30 -3.27 -9.28
N PRO A 178 -8.19 -3.01 -8.29
CA PRO A 178 -7.86 -3.21 -6.88
C PRO A 178 -7.54 -4.66 -6.53
N ILE A 179 -8.25 -5.62 -7.13
CA ILE A 179 -8.04 -7.05 -6.89
C ILE A 179 -6.64 -7.43 -7.38
N TRP A 180 -6.30 -7.03 -8.61
CA TRP A 180 -4.98 -7.24 -9.18
C TRP A 180 -3.89 -6.61 -8.31
N SER A 181 -4.05 -5.35 -7.91
CA SER A 181 -3.06 -4.64 -7.12
C SER A 181 -2.74 -5.35 -5.80
N VAL A 182 -3.76 -5.89 -5.12
CA VAL A 182 -3.58 -6.68 -3.88
C VAL A 182 -2.86 -8.01 -4.14
N LEU A 183 -3.21 -8.72 -5.22
CA LEU A 183 -2.59 -9.99 -5.57
C LEU A 183 -1.13 -9.80 -6.00
N TYR A 184 -0.88 -8.81 -6.86
CA TYR A 184 0.43 -8.43 -7.35
C TYR A 184 1.34 -8.01 -6.19
N PHE A 185 0.86 -7.08 -5.34
CA PHE A 185 1.59 -6.67 -4.15
C PHE A 185 1.91 -7.85 -3.24
N GLY A 186 0.93 -8.69 -2.90
CA GLY A 186 1.15 -9.82 -1.99
C GLY A 186 2.21 -10.79 -2.51
N ALA A 187 2.15 -11.15 -3.79
CA ALA A 187 3.14 -12.03 -4.40
C ALA A 187 4.54 -11.40 -4.42
N GLY A 188 4.66 -10.14 -4.88
CA GLY A 188 5.93 -9.42 -4.92
C GLY A 188 6.53 -9.23 -3.52
N HIS A 189 5.69 -8.87 -2.55
CA HIS A 189 6.08 -8.66 -1.15
C HIS A 189 6.59 -9.94 -0.51
N TRP A 190 5.88 -11.07 -0.69
CA TRP A 190 6.37 -12.36 -0.21
C TRP A 190 7.71 -12.78 -0.82
N LEU A 191 7.96 -12.47 -2.11
CA LEU A 191 9.26 -12.67 -2.74
C LEU A 191 10.34 -11.74 -2.15
N LEU A 192 9.98 -10.51 -1.79
CA LEU A 192 10.87 -9.56 -1.13
C LEU A 192 11.30 -10.02 0.27
N HIS A 193 10.52 -10.87 0.93
CA HIS A 193 10.87 -11.51 2.20
C HIS A 193 11.79 -12.73 2.07
N ARG A 194 12.18 -13.13 0.86
CA ARG A 194 13.22 -14.17 0.68
C ARG A 194 14.57 -13.66 1.14
N ARG A 195 15.36 -14.53 1.77
CA ARG A 195 16.61 -14.21 2.50
C ARG A 195 17.47 -13.10 1.87
N LEU A 196 17.79 -13.20 0.57
CA LEU A 196 18.64 -12.23 -0.11
C LEU A 196 17.92 -10.90 -0.37
N MET A 197 16.67 -10.96 -0.84
CA MET A 197 15.85 -9.78 -1.07
C MET A 197 15.57 -9.05 0.24
N TYR A 198 15.23 -9.79 1.31
CA TYR A 198 14.99 -9.19 2.60
C TYR A 198 16.23 -8.48 3.11
N LYS A 199 17.37 -9.18 3.14
CA LYS A 199 18.62 -8.63 3.71
C LYS A 199 19.05 -7.33 3.01
N HIS A 200 19.02 -7.28 1.68
CA HIS A 200 19.61 -6.17 0.92
C HIS A 200 18.61 -5.12 0.44
N VAL A 201 17.33 -5.48 0.29
CA VAL A 201 16.29 -4.64 -0.33
C VAL A 201 15.23 -4.30 0.71
N HIS A 202 14.46 -5.31 1.15
CA HIS A 202 13.24 -5.07 1.92
C HIS A 202 13.49 -4.72 3.40
N SER A 203 14.69 -5.00 3.92
CA SER A 203 15.10 -4.58 5.26
C SER A 203 15.07 -3.06 5.45
N TRP A 204 15.16 -2.27 4.37
CA TRP A 204 15.05 -0.82 4.41
C TRP A 204 13.66 -0.38 4.85
N HIS A 205 12.63 -1.00 4.25
CA HIS A 205 11.24 -0.75 4.60
C HIS A 205 10.96 -1.14 6.05
N HIS A 206 11.43 -2.33 6.46
CA HIS A 206 11.27 -2.87 7.82
C HIS A 206 12.08 -2.17 8.92
N ARG A 207 12.90 -1.15 8.59
CA ARG A 207 13.41 -0.23 9.62
C ARG A 207 12.28 0.48 10.36
N ASN A 208 11.12 0.59 9.72
CA ASN A 208 9.90 1.26 10.20
C ASN A 208 8.98 0.36 11.03
N MET A 209 9.48 -0.33 12.07
CA MET A 209 8.63 -1.19 12.93
C MET A 209 7.36 -0.51 13.46
N ASN A 210 7.43 0.79 13.71
CA ASN A 210 6.27 1.63 14.00
C ASN A 210 6.04 2.55 12.80
N ILE A 211 4.97 2.31 12.06
CA ILE A 211 4.70 2.95 10.78
C ILE A 211 4.10 4.35 10.97
N GLY A 212 4.30 5.19 9.97
CA GLY A 212 3.62 6.48 9.83
C GLY A 212 3.39 6.77 8.35
N PRO A 213 2.61 7.80 7.99
CA PRO A 213 2.21 8.00 6.58
C PRO A 213 3.38 8.00 5.58
N TRP A 214 4.52 8.58 5.96
CA TRP A 214 5.73 8.58 5.13
C TRP A 214 6.42 7.21 4.99
N SER A 215 6.20 6.25 5.89
CA SER A 215 6.84 4.95 5.81
C SER A 215 6.28 4.05 4.70
N GLY A 216 5.08 4.33 4.19
CA GLY A 216 4.43 3.49 3.18
C GLY A 216 5.20 3.36 1.87
N LEU A 217 5.90 4.42 1.46
CA LEU A 217 6.81 4.41 0.31
C LEU A 217 8.27 4.55 0.73
N SER A 218 8.59 4.38 2.00
CA SER A 218 9.97 4.37 2.45
C SER A 218 10.54 2.97 2.30
N MET A 219 11.21 2.72 1.18
CA MET A 219 11.77 1.43 0.81
C MET A 219 12.95 1.59 -0.16
N HIS A 220 13.65 0.50 -0.43
CA HIS A 220 14.76 0.50 -1.38
C HIS A 220 14.26 0.81 -2.81
N PRO A 221 15.03 1.52 -3.67
CA PRO A 221 14.58 1.86 -5.03
C PRO A 221 14.16 0.67 -5.89
N LEU A 222 14.83 -0.48 -5.76
CA LEU A 222 14.41 -1.72 -6.44
C LEU A 222 13.01 -2.17 -6.03
N GLU A 223 12.64 -1.99 -4.76
CA GLU A 223 11.31 -2.30 -4.27
C GLU A 223 10.25 -1.39 -4.91
N GLN A 224 10.57 -0.11 -5.10
CA GLN A 224 9.70 0.84 -5.81
C GLN A 224 9.48 0.42 -7.26
N VAL A 225 10.54 -0.02 -7.96
CA VAL A 225 10.42 -0.51 -9.33
C VAL A 225 9.48 -1.72 -9.40
N ILE A 226 9.62 -2.67 -8.47
CA ILE A 226 8.74 -3.84 -8.37
C ILE A 226 7.31 -3.39 -8.08
N LEU A 227 7.11 -2.57 -7.05
CA LEU A 227 5.79 -2.08 -6.62
C LEU A 227 5.00 -1.44 -7.78
N TYR A 228 5.63 -0.53 -8.52
CA TYR A 228 4.98 0.17 -9.63
C TYR A 228 4.90 -0.63 -10.94
N SER A 229 5.61 -1.76 -11.05
CA SER A 229 5.47 -2.67 -12.20
C SER A 229 4.15 -3.45 -12.21
N ASP A 230 3.29 -3.24 -11.21
CA ASP A 230 1.87 -3.60 -11.21
C ASP A 230 1.14 -3.19 -12.51
N LEU A 231 1.57 -2.10 -13.15
CA LEU A 231 1.02 -1.61 -14.42
C LEU A 231 1.25 -2.55 -15.63
N VAL A 232 2.15 -3.53 -15.52
CA VAL A 232 2.43 -4.50 -16.59
C VAL A 232 1.17 -5.29 -16.99
N LEU A 233 0.19 -5.45 -16.10
CA LEU A 233 -1.11 -6.04 -16.43
C LEU A 233 -1.76 -5.37 -17.65
N LEU A 234 -1.61 -4.05 -17.76
CA LEU A 234 -2.25 -3.26 -18.80
C LEU A 234 -1.63 -3.49 -20.18
N LEU A 235 -0.44 -4.11 -20.28
CA LEU A 235 0.13 -4.53 -21.57
C LEU A 235 -0.73 -5.61 -22.25
N ILE A 236 -1.49 -6.38 -21.46
CA ILE A 236 -2.23 -7.54 -21.95
C ILE A 236 -3.73 -7.24 -22.09
N LEU A 237 -4.24 -6.27 -21.30
CA LEU A 237 -5.66 -5.93 -21.25
C LEU A 237 -5.94 -4.58 -21.92
N PRO A 238 -6.95 -4.49 -22.81
CA PRO A 238 -7.43 -3.21 -23.30
C PRO A 238 -7.85 -2.33 -22.13
N SER A 239 -7.38 -1.10 -22.09
CA SER A 239 -7.56 -0.24 -20.93
C SER A 239 -7.54 1.24 -21.29
N SER A 240 -8.06 2.05 -20.38
CA SER A 240 -8.01 3.51 -20.45
C SER A 240 -6.91 4.04 -19.54
N GLY A 241 -6.39 5.23 -19.83
CA GLY A 241 -5.51 5.97 -18.92
C GLY A 241 -6.04 6.09 -17.49
N VAL A 242 -7.36 6.13 -17.27
CA VAL A 242 -7.96 6.11 -15.91
C VAL A 242 -7.59 4.83 -15.15
N HIS A 243 -7.62 3.66 -15.79
CA HIS A 243 -7.28 2.39 -15.14
C HIS A 243 -5.80 2.35 -14.74
N MET A 244 -4.93 2.87 -15.61
CA MET A 244 -3.51 3.02 -15.32
C MET A 244 -3.26 3.92 -14.13
N LEU A 245 -3.85 5.12 -14.13
CA LEU A 245 -3.72 6.05 -13.01
C LEU A 245 -4.32 5.46 -11.74
N PHE A 246 -5.44 4.74 -11.83
CA PHE A 246 -6.05 4.11 -10.67
C PHE A 246 -5.16 3.01 -10.07
N ALA A 247 -4.56 2.16 -10.89
CA ALA A 247 -3.56 1.18 -10.45
C ALA A 247 -2.35 1.86 -9.82
N LEU A 248 -1.83 2.93 -10.43
CA LEU A 248 -0.72 3.72 -9.89
C LEU A 248 -1.08 4.32 -8.51
N MET A 249 -2.29 4.85 -8.34
CA MET A 249 -2.73 5.48 -7.09
C MET A 249 -2.87 4.49 -5.92
N HIS A 250 -3.15 3.21 -6.19
CA HIS A 250 -3.13 2.17 -5.15
C HIS A 250 -1.78 2.11 -4.42
N HIS A 251 -0.69 2.40 -5.13
CA HIS A 251 0.65 2.45 -4.55
C HIS A 251 1.02 3.87 -4.10
N THR A 252 0.88 4.86 -4.98
CA THR A 252 1.38 6.23 -4.74
C THR A 252 0.76 6.90 -3.52
N ILE A 253 -0.57 6.81 -3.34
CA ILE A 253 -1.26 7.41 -2.20
C ILE A 253 -1.90 6.37 -1.30
N GLY A 254 -2.22 5.17 -1.82
CA GLY A 254 -2.72 4.06 -1.02
C GLY A 254 -1.72 3.58 0.02
N ALA A 255 -0.43 3.46 -0.31
CA ALA A 255 0.58 3.05 0.67
C ALA A 255 0.71 4.05 1.84
N PRO A 256 0.82 5.37 1.64
CA PRO A 256 0.75 6.32 2.75
C PRO A 256 -0.54 6.26 3.58
N MET A 257 -1.69 6.01 2.92
CA MET A 257 -2.98 5.87 3.61
C MET A 257 -3.08 4.58 4.43
N SER A 258 -2.45 3.47 4.04
CA SER A 258 -2.44 2.23 4.83
C SER A 258 -1.41 2.26 5.96
N HIS A 259 -0.42 3.14 5.89
CA HIS A 259 0.70 3.22 6.84
C HIS A 259 0.56 4.29 7.92
N THR A 260 -0.63 4.85 8.15
CA THR A 260 -0.78 5.99 9.06
C THR A 260 -0.38 5.69 10.51
N GLY A 261 -0.44 4.42 10.92
CA GLY A 261 -0.32 3.99 12.31
C GLY A 261 -1.62 4.17 13.12
N TYR A 262 -2.73 4.48 12.43
CA TYR A 262 -4.05 4.72 13.00
C TYR A 262 -5.13 3.97 12.22
N ASP A 263 -6.21 3.57 12.91
CA ASP A 263 -7.34 2.85 12.31
C ASP A 263 -8.31 3.70 11.48
N ALA A 264 -8.29 5.01 11.69
CA ALA A 264 -9.06 5.95 10.88
C ALA A 264 -8.62 7.39 11.18
N VAL A 265 -8.98 8.29 10.27
CA VAL A 265 -9.09 9.72 10.59
C VAL A 265 -10.50 10.00 11.10
N GLN A 266 -10.60 10.63 12.27
CA GLN A 266 -11.86 11.04 12.85
C GLN A 266 -12.31 12.37 12.25
N LEU A 267 -13.47 12.37 11.60
CA LEU A 267 -14.06 13.53 10.97
C LEU A 267 -15.14 14.15 11.89
N PRO A 268 -15.55 15.41 11.64
CA PRO A 268 -16.69 16.01 12.34
C PRO A 268 -17.95 15.14 12.28
N ALA A 269 -18.89 15.39 13.21
CA ALA A 269 -20.16 14.64 13.30
C ALA A 269 -19.99 13.11 13.48
N ARG A 270 -18.90 12.67 14.13
CA ARG A 270 -18.59 11.25 14.41
C ARG A 270 -18.42 10.39 13.15
N GLN A 271 -18.20 11.00 11.99
CA GLN A 271 -17.81 10.27 10.80
C GLN A 271 -16.36 9.78 10.91
N ARG A 272 -16.06 8.69 10.21
CA ARG A 272 -14.72 8.09 10.17
C ARG A 272 -14.31 7.92 8.72
N PHE A 273 -13.13 8.42 8.36
CA PHE A 273 -12.47 8.07 7.11
C PHE A 273 -11.60 6.85 7.39
N GLU A 274 -12.06 5.68 6.96
CA GLU A 274 -11.36 4.41 7.16
C GLU A 274 -10.06 4.43 6.35
N LEU A 275 -8.94 4.40 7.08
CA LEU A 275 -7.59 4.32 6.54
C LEU A 275 -6.71 3.59 7.55
N GLY A 276 -5.47 3.34 7.18
CA GLY A 276 -4.58 2.49 7.96
C GLY A 276 -4.96 1.03 7.86
N ASP A 277 -4.02 0.17 8.24
CA ASP A 277 -4.19 -1.26 8.11
C ASP A 277 -3.54 -1.96 9.31
N PHE A 278 -4.35 -2.49 10.23
CA PHE A 278 -3.83 -3.24 11.37
C PHE A 278 -3.19 -4.57 10.95
N HIS A 279 -3.68 -5.21 9.87
CA HIS A 279 -3.07 -6.43 9.32
C HIS A 279 -1.62 -6.15 8.88
N HIS A 280 -1.41 -5.02 8.23
CA HIS A 280 -0.08 -4.58 7.82
C HIS A 280 0.76 -4.03 8.98
N GLN A 281 0.15 -3.38 9.97
CA GLN A 281 0.84 -2.98 11.20
C GLN A 281 1.39 -4.19 11.98
N LEU A 282 0.66 -5.31 12.01
CA LEU A 282 1.13 -6.59 12.54
C LEU A 282 2.33 -7.09 11.75
N HIS A 283 2.30 -7.03 10.41
CA HIS A 283 3.42 -7.40 9.55
C HIS A 283 4.72 -6.64 9.89
N HIS A 284 4.65 -5.31 10.04
CA HIS A 284 5.81 -4.49 10.42
C HIS A 284 6.35 -4.82 11.83
N ARG A 285 5.47 -5.31 12.71
CA ARG A 285 5.86 -5.75 14.06
C ARG A 285 6.44 -7.16 14.06
N PHE A 286 5.89 -8.02 13.21
CA PHE A 286 6.12 -9.45 13.12
C PHE A 286 6.42 -9.81 11.66
N ILE A 287 7.70 -9.73 11.28
CA ILE A 287 8.17 -9.83 9.89
C ILE A 287 7.67 -11.07 9.14
N GLU A 288 7.44 -12.19 9.83
CA GLU A 288 7.10 -13.49 9.22
C GLU A 288 5.57 -13.78 9.22
N CYS A 289 4.72 -12.77 9.00
CA CYS A 289 3.28 -12.93 8.78
C CYS A 289 2.71 -11.86 7.84
N ASN A 290 1.49 -12.03 7.34
CA ASN A 290 0.71 -10.96 6.70
C ASN A 290 1.42 -10.26 5.53
N TYR A 291 1.97 -11.03 4.58
CA TYR A 291 2.65 -10.49 3.40
C TYR A 291 1.67 -9.89 2.37
N GLY A 292 0.43 -10.35 2.34
CA GLY A 292 -0.64 -9.78 1.51
C GLY A 292 -1.44 -8.69 2.22
N GLY A 293 -2.52 -8.26 1.57
CA GLY A 293 -3.62 -7.57 2.22
C GLY A 293 -4.75 -8.53 2.62
N LEU A 294 -5.74 -8.05 3.36
CA LEU A 294 -6.90 -8.86 3.77
C LEU A 294 -7.72 -9.44 2.60
N GLU A 295 -7.59 -8.88 1.40
CA GLU A 295 -8.21 -9.38 0.16
C GLU A 295 -7.32 -10.38 -0.61
N SER A 296 -6.12 -10.69 -0.11
CA SER A 296 -5.21 -11.67 -0.72
C SER A 296 -5.38 -13.05 -0.08
N PRO A 297 -5.47 -14.14 -0.87
CA PRO A 297 -5.47 -15.51 -0.33
C PRO A 297 -4.10 -15.95 0.20
N LEU A 298 -3.03 -15.21 -0.12
CA LEU A 298 -1.65 -15.67 0.03
C LEU A 298 -1.32 -16.12 1.45
N ASP A 299 -1.65 -15.30 2.45
CA ASP A 299 -1.26 -15.57 3.84
C ASP A 299 -2.01 -16.78 4.42
N GLU A 300 -3.25 -17.01 4.03
CA GLU A 300 -3.98 -18.22 4.41
C GLU A 300 -3.36 -19.45 3.75
N MET A 301 -3.04 -19.37 2.45
CA MET A 301 -2.48 -20.48 1.67
C MET A 301 -1.12 -20.95 2.21
N ILE A 302 -0.29 -20.04 2.74
CA ILE A 302 1.05 -20.37 3.24
C ILE A 302 1.14 -20.47 4.77
N GLY A 303 0.00 -20.37 5.47
CA GLY A 303 -0.07 -20.39 6.94
C GLY A 303 0.75 -19.26 7.59
N ALA A 304 0.56 -18.04 7.10
CA ALA A 304 1.20 -16.81 7.58
C ALA A 304 0.19 -15.73 8.00
N PHE A 305 -1.12 -16.04 8.05
CA PHE A 305 -2.16 -15.08 8.47
C PHE A 305 -2.17 -14.91 9.99
N HIS A 306 -1.70 -13.75 10.46
CA HIS A 306 -1.78 -13.30 11.83
C HIS A 306 -3.02 -12.42 12.02
N ASP A 307 -3.98 -12.92 12.80
CA ASP A 307 -5.30 -12.31 13.00
C ASP A 307 -5.36 -11.25 14.11
N GLY A 308 -4.25 -11.06 14.84
CA GLY A 308 -4.11 -10.07 15.91
C GLY A 308 -4.30 -10.62 17.32
N THR A 309 -4.64 -11.91 17.44
CA THR A 309 -4.85 -12.60 18.71
C THR A 309 -3.55 -13.14 19.31
N ALA A 310 -3.62 -13.65 20.55
CA ALA A 310 -2.49 -14.29 21.21
C ALA A 310 -2.10 -15.62 20.52
N GLU A 311 -3.06 -16.31 19.92
CA GLU A 311 -2.86 -17.48 19.09
C GLU A 311 -2.09 -17.11 17.81
N GLY A 312 -2.39 -15.95 17.21
CA GLY A 312 -1.60 -15.38 16.12
C GLY A 312 -0.14 -15.11 16.50
N ASP A 313 0.11 -14.55 17.69
CA ASP A 313 1.47 -14.30 18.20
C ASP A 313 2.27 -15.62 18.32
N GLN A 314 1.61 -16.69 18.81
CA GLN A 314 2.19 -18.02 18.93
C GLN A 314 2.53 -18.61 17.56
N MET A 315 1.59 -18.55 16.60
CA MET A 315 1.79 -19.03 15.23
C MET A 315 3.04 -18.41 14.59
N VAL A 316 3.23 -17.09 14.73
CA VAL A 316 4.40 -16.41 14.14
C VAL A 316 5.69 -16.81 14.86
N THR A 317 5.65 -16.94 16.18
CA THR A 317 6.82 -17.38 16.97
C THR A 317 7.28 -18.78 16.56
N GLU A 318 6.34 -19.70 16.37
CA GLU A 318 6.62 -21.06 15.89
C GLU A 318 7.16 -21.06 14.45
N ARG A 319 6.56 -20.25 13.57
CA ARG A 319 7.03 -20.10 12.18
C ARG A 319 8.46 -19.57 12.13
N LEU A 320 8.79 -18.52 12.88
CA LEU A 320 10.14 -17.97 12.96
C LEU A 320 11.16 -19.01 13.44
N SER A 321 10.77 -19.82 14.44
CA SER A 321 11.59 -20.89 14.98
C SER A 321 11.89 -21.97 13.93
N ARG A 322 10.87 -22.39 13.16
CA ARG A 322 11.02 -23.34 12.05
C ARG A 322 11.92 -22.79 10.94
N LEU A 323 11.72 -21.55 10.52
CA LEU A 323 12.53 -20.91 9.49
C LEU A 323 14.00 -20.78 9.93
N SER A 324 14.24 -20.41 11.19
CA SER A 324 15.58 -20.31 11.74
C SER A 324 16.27 -21.68 11.89
N ALA A 325 15.52 -22.75 12.17
CA ALA A 325 16.03 -24.12 12.16
C ALA A 325 16.42 -24.57 10.73
N SER A 326 15.55 -24.35 9.73
CA SER A 326 15.85 -24.70 8.33
C SER A 326 17.10 -24.01 7.79
N ARG A 327 17.27 -22.71 8.05
CA ARG A 327 18.44 -21.93 7.61
C ARG A 327 19.76 -22.41 8.23
N ARG A 328 19.72 -23.00 9.44
CA ARG A 328 20.89 -23.59 10.09
C ARG A 328 21.23 -24.97 9.54
N ALA A 329 20.27 -25.69 8.99
CA ALA A 329 20.51 -26.99 8.36
C ALA A 329 21.08 -26.86 6.93
N GLU A 330 20.82 -25.73 6.26
CA GLU A 330 21.32 -25.41 4.92
C GLU A 330 22.69 -24.70 4.90
N SER A 331 23.21 -24.28 6.08
CA SER A 331 24.52 -23.63 6.25
C SER A 331 25.55 -24.61 6.75
#